data_AF-A0AA90ZN52-F1
#
_entry.id   AF-A0AA90ZN52-F1
#
_cell.length_a   1.000
_cell.length_b   1.000
_cell.length_c   1.000
_cell.angle_alpha   90.00
_cell.angle_beta   90.00
_cell.angle_gamma   90.00
#
_symmetry.space_group_name_H-M   'P 1'
#
loop_
_entity.id
_entity.type
_entity.pdbx_description
1 polymer ?
#
loop_
_entity_poly.entity_id
_entity_poly.type
_entity_poly.pdbx_seq_one_letter_code
_entity_poly.pdbx_strand_id
1 'polypeptide(L)'
;MYDDDELHPDQHRSACLTHIRRKFVESLEENHSLSMWFIDEIGRLFGIEHDCKKAGLTADQVLVERLQRSKPIMDRIKEKFERFAKSNYKGLGALTKKALKYIKTDYAFMFSVMESCNMNKLSPGCYIKELVSRLTAKPVCTAEKVALLPCFMQK
;
A
#
# COMPACT_ATOMS: atom_id res chain seq x y z
N MET A 1 3.55 -19.21 -6.52
CA MET A 1 4.36 -19.88 -5.48
C MET A 1 4.61 -19.02 -4.23
N TYR A 2 3.94 -17.88 -3.96
CA TYR A 2 4.02 -17.18 -2.65
C TYR A 2 2.82 -16.28 -2.38
N ASP A 3 1.59 -16.74 -2.63
CA ASP A 3 0.37 -16.00 -2.23
C ASP A 3 -0.79 -16.99 -2.11
N ASP A 4 -0.56 -18.11 -1.40
CA ASP A 4 -1.67 -18.89 -0.86
C ASP A 4 -1.92 -18.37 0.54
N ASP A 5 -2.96 -17.54 0.65
CA ASP A 5 -3.53 -17.09 1.91
C ASP A 5 -3.98 -18.27 2.80
N GLU A 6 -4.10 -19.46 2.22
CA GLU A 6 -4.43 -20.72 2.89
C GLU A 6 -3.24 -21.37 3.62
N LEU A 7 -1.99 -21.07 3.21
CA LEU A 7 -0.81 -21.80 3.72
C LEU A 7 -0.25 -21.19 5.02
N HIS A 8 -0.50 -19.90 5.27
CA HIS A 8 0.07 -19.17 6.41
C HIS A 8 -0.98 -18.22 7.06
N PRO A 9 -1.94 -18.76 7.83
CA PRO A 9 -3.02 -17.97 8.45
C PRO A 9 -2.53 -16.92 9.47
N ASP A 10 -1.29 -17.07 9.96
CA ASP A 10 -0.74 -16.24 11.04
C ASP A 10 0.12 -15.07 10.53
N GLN A 11 0.31 -14.94 9.22
CA GLN A 11 1.14 -13.91 8.62
C GLN A 11 0.32 -12.67 8.24
N HIS A 12 0.54 -11.56 8.95
CA HIS A 12 -0.13 -10.29 8.65
C HIS A 12 0.57 -9.52 7.52
N ARG A 13 -0.23 -9.09 6.54
CA ARG A 13 0.25 -8.50 5.28
C ARG A 13 0.78 -7.09 5.49
N SER A 14 1.95 -6.79 4.93
CA SER A 14 2.43 -5.41 4.79
C SER A 14 1.90 -4.81 3.49
N ALA A 15 1.01 -3.82 3.62
CA ALA A 15 0.45 -3.04 2.53
C ALA A 15 1.55 -2.32 1.75
N CYS A 16 2.01 -2.88 0.63
CA CYS A 16 3.12 -2.32 -0.12
C CYS A 16 2.89 -2.40 -1.63
N LEU A 17 3.38 -1.36 -2.31
CA LEU A 17 3.26 -1.20 -3.77
C LEU A 17 3.88 -2.36 -4.55
N THR A 18 4.87 -3.06 -3.98
CA THR A 18 5.48 -4.25 -4.60
C THR A 18 4.49 -5.41 -4.71
N HIS A 19 3.71 -5.69 -3.65
CA HIS A 19 2.68 -6.73 -3.68
C HIS A 19 1.53 -6.35 -4.61
N ILE A 20 1.09 -5.09 -4.57
CA ILE A 20 0.09 -4.57 -5.52
C ILE A 20 0.56 -4.78 -6.97
N ARG A 21 1.80 -4.38 -7.29
CA ARG A 21 2.37 -4.54 -8.64
C ARG A 21 2.40 -6.00 -9.07
N ARG A 22 2.75 -6.92 -8.18
CA ARG A 22 2.72 -8.37 -8.46
C ARG A 22 1.32 -8.85 -8.83
N LYS A 23 0.28 -8.41 -8.12
CA LYS A 23 -1.10 -8.78 -8.45
C LYS A 23 -1.53 -8.29 -9.83
N PHE A 24 -1.01 -7.14 -10.28
CA PHE A 24 -1.26 -6.72 -11.65
C PHE A 24 -0.47 -7.51 -12.69
N VAL A 25 0.74 -8.00 -12.37
CA VAL A 25 1.46 -8.94 -13.26
C VAL A 25 0.64 -10.20 -13.45
N GLU A 26 0.06 -10.75 -12.37
CA GLU A 26 -0.84 -11.91 -12.42
C GLU A 26 -2.09 -11.65 -13.28
N SER A 27 -2.61 -10.41 -13.32
CA SER A 27 -3.81 -10.07 -14.11
C SER A 27 -3.54 -9.64 -15.56
N LEU A 28 -2.29 -9.71 -16.04
CA LEU A 28 -1.94 -9.33 -17.42
C LEU A 28 -2.71 -10.13 -18.47
N GLU A 29 -2.91 -11.43 -18.23
CA GLU A 29 -3.64 -12.32 -19.15
C GLU A 29 -5.12 -11.97 -19.26
N GLU A 30 -5.74 -11.43 -18.20
CA GLU A 30 -7.15 -11.04 -18.22
C GLU A 30 -7.37 -9.64 -18.78
N ASN A 31 -6.49 -8.69 -18.42
CA ASN A 31 -6.62 -7.30 -18.82
C ASN A 31 -5.26 -6.65 -18.93
N HIS A 32 -4.58 -6.92 -20.04
CA HIS A 32 -3.23 -6.47 -20.31
C HIS A 32 -3.08 -4.94 -20.20
N SER A 33 -3.95 -4.17 -20.86
CA SER A 33 -3.88 -2.71 -20.90
C SER A 33 -4.03 -2.07 -19.52
N LEU A 34 -5.03 -2.51 -18.73
CA LEU A 34 -5.22 -1.99 -17.38
C LEU A 34 -4.08 -2.38 -16.45
N SER A 35 -3.66 -3.65 -16.52
CA SER A 35 -2.62 -4.20 -15.67
C SER A 35 -1.27 -3.55 -15.92
N MET A 36 -0.86 -3.43 -17.19
CA MET A 36 0.37 -2.72 -17.56
C MET A 36 0.37 -1.28 -17.08
N TRP A 37 -0.76 -0.57 -17.19
CA TRP A 37 -0.83 0.81 -16.71
C TRP A 37 -0.51 0.91 -15.21
N PHE A 38 -1.06 0.03 -14.36
CA PHE A 38 -0.75 0.03 -12.93
C PHE A 38 0.70 -0.40 -12.65
N ILE A 39 1.20 -1.40 -13.38
CA ILE A 39 2.60 -1.86 -13.26
C ILE A 39 3.56 -0.71 -13.56
N ASP A 40 3.30 0.06 -14.61
CA ASP A 40 4.14 1.17 -15.04
C ASP A 40 4.09 2.34 -14.06
N GLU A 41 2.90 2.75 -13.60
CA GLU A 41 2.78 3.83 -12.62
C GLU A 41 3.50 3.48 -11.31
N ILE A 42 3.34 2.24 -10.81
CA ILE A 42 4.07 1.80 -9.62
C ILE A 42 5.57 1.71 -9.91
N GLY A 43 5.96 1.25 -11.09
CA GLY A 43 7.36 1.23 -11.52
C GLY A 43 8.01 2.61 -11.50
N ARG A 44 7.29 3.65 -11.94
CA ARG A 44 7.77 5.04 -11.90
C ARG A 44 8.04 5.53 -10.48
N LEU A 45 7.23 5.14 -9.49
CA LEU A 45 7.48 5.45 -8.08
C LEU A 45 8.81 4.87 -7.61
N PHE A 46 9.10 3.61 -7.96
CA PHE A 46 10.39 2.99 -7.64
C PHE A 46 11.56 3.64 -8.39
N GLY A 47 11.33 4.08 -9.63
CA GLY A 47 12.32 4.84 -10.41
C GLY A 47 12.72 6.14 -9.73
N ILE A 48 11.77 6.89 -9.18
CA ILE A 48 12.05 8.14 -8.45
C ILE A 48 12.93 7.87 -7.22
N GLU A 49 12.62 6.84 -6.43
CA GLU A 49 13.43 6.48 -5.26
C GLU A 49 14.85 6.04 -5.66
N HIS A 50 14.98 5.34 -6.79
CA HIS A 50 16.28 4.97 -7.35
C HIS A 50 17.09 6.18 -7.78
N ASP A 51 16.47 7.14 -8.50
CA ASP A 51 17.11 8.38 -8.95
C ASP A 51 17.62 9.19 -7.75
N CYS A 52 16.78 9.38 -6.74
CA CYS A 52 17.12 10.08 -5.50
C CYS A 52 18.34 9.45 -4.81
N LYS A 53 18.35 8.11 -4.70
CA LYS A 53 19.47 7.36 -4.11
C LYS A 53 20.74 7.53 -4.94
N LYS A 54 20.65 7.42 -6.26
CA LYS A 54 21.78 7.58 -7.19
C LYS A 54 22.38 8.99 -7.13
N ALA A 55 21.54 10.01 -6.93
CA ALA A 55 21.96 11.40 -6.78
C ALA A 55 22.48 11.74 -5.38
N GLY A 56 22.39 10.83 -4.40
CA GLY A 56 22.88 11.05 -3.04
C GLY A 56 22.09 12.12 -2.28
N LEU A 57 20.79 12.28 -2.58
CA LEU A 57 19.95 13.32 -1.96
C LEU A 57 19.77 13.11 -0.46
N THR A 58 19.66 14.21 0.29
CA THR A 58 19.31 14.20 1.72
C THR A 58 17.83 13.88 1.92
N ALA A 59 17.43 13.54 3.16
CA ALA A 59 16.04 13.22 3.47
C ALA A 59 15.05 14.35 3.10
N ASP A 60 15.42 15.61 3.32
CA ASP A 60 14.58 16.76 2.99
C ASP A 60 14.45 16.96 1.47
N GLN A 61 15.54 16.74 0.72
CA GLN A 61 15.52 16.78 -0.74
C GLN A 61 14.67 15.64 -1.32
N VAL A 62 14.78 14.43 -0.76
CA VAL A 62 13.92 13.29 -1.12
C VAL A 62 12.45 13.61 -0.86
N LEU A 63 12.13 14.29 0.24
CA LEU A 63 10.75 14.70 0.51
C LEU A 63 10.23 15.66 -0.57
N VAL A 64 11.03 16.63 -0.99
CA VAL A 64 10.67 17.55 -2.09
C VAL A 64 10.41 16.77 -3.38
N GLU A 65 11.31 15.85 -3.75
CA GLU A 65 11.15 14.99 -4.94
C GLU A 65 9.88 14.14 -4.87
N ARG A 66 9.56 13.57 -3.70
CA ARG A 66 8.33 12.80 -3.50
C ARG A 66 7.08 13.66 -3.65
N LEU A 67 7.08 14.87 -3.09
CA LEU A 67 5.95 15.79 -3.20
C LEU A 67 5.74 16.28 -4.63
N GLN A 68 6.82 16.47 -5.40
CA GLN A 68 6.74 16.97 -6.77
C GLN A 68 6.47 15.86 -7.80
N ARG A 69 7.12 14.69 -7.67
CA ARG A 69 7.09 13.63 -8.68
C ARG A 69 6.25 12.42 -8.27
N SER A 70 6.37 11.95 -7.03
CA SER A 70 5.66 10.76 -6.56
C SER A 70 4.19 11.03 -6.26
N LYS A 71 3.86 12.16 -5.65
CA LYS A 71 2.49 12.52 -5.27
C LYS A 71 1.53 12.56 -6.48
N PRO A 72 1.85 13.20 -7.62
CA PRO A 72 0.96 13.17 -8.78
C PRO A 72 0.72 11.77 -9.35
N ILE A 73 1.71 10.86 -9.26
CA ILE A 73 1.55 9.47 -9.67
C ILE A 73 0.57 8.74 -8.73
N MET A 74 0.76 8.90 -7.42
CA MET A 74 -0.16 8.32 -6.42
C MET A 74 -1.58 8.85 -6.57
N ASP A 75 -1.75 10.14 -6.89
CA ASP A 75 -3.05 10.75 -7.14
C ASP A 75 -3.73 10.13 -8.39
N ARG A 76 -2.98 9.91 -9.50
CA ARG A 76 -3.50 9.20 -10.69
C ARG A 76 -3.87 7.75 -10.40
N ILE A 77 -3.05 7.02 -9.65
CA ILE A 77 -3.34 5.62 -9.24
C ILE A 77 -4.65 5.58 -8.45
N LYS A 78 -4.79 6.47 -7.45
CA LYS A 78 -6.00 6.59 -6.62
C LYS A 78 -7.22 6.90 -7.47
N GLU A 79 -7.15 7.91 -8.33
CA GLU A 79 -8.26 8.30 -9.19
C GLU A 79 -8.71 7.14 -10.10
N LYS A 80 -7.75 6.46 -10.75
CA LYS A 80 -8.05 5.34 -11.63
C LYS A 80 -8.70 4.18 -10.87
N PHE A 81 -8.16 3.84 -9.70
CA PHE A 81 -8.75 2.84 -8.81
C PHE A 81 -10.19 3.21 -8.39
N GLU A 82 -10.43 4.45 -7.98
CA GLU A 82 -11.75 4.92 -7.52
C GLU A 82 -12.82 4.82 -8.61
N ARG A 83 -12.46 5.03 -9.88
CA ARG A 83 -13.38 4.84 -11.02
C ARG A 83 -13.90 3.40 -11.07
N PHE A 84 -13.03 2.41 -10.86
CA PHE A 84 -13.44 1.00 -10.80
C PHE A 84 -14.21 0.67 -9.52
N ALA A 85 -13.80 1.23 -8.38
CA ALA A 85 -14.52 1.05 -7.12
C ALA A 85 -15.97 1.56 -7.20
N LYS A 86 -16.21 2.71 -7.85
CA LYS A 86 -17.56 3.26 -8.09
C LYS A 86 -18.45 2.34 -8.92
N SER A 87 -17.87 1.63 -9.88
CA SER A 87 -18.59 0.63 -10.69
C SER A 87 -18.76 -0.74 -10.01
N ASN A 88 -18.35 -0.87 -8.73
CA ASN A 88 -18.23 -2.14 -8.03
C ASN A 88 -17.46 -3.21 -8.84
N TYR A 89 -16.43 -2.76 -9.56
CA TYR A 89 -15.57 -3.62 -10.39
C TYR A 89 -16.32 -4.43 -11.47
N LYS A 90 -17.48 -3.94 -11.93
CA LYS A 90 -18.31 -4.62 -12.93
C LYS A 90 -17.52 -4.78 -14.24
N GLY A 91 -17.66 -5.95 -14.89
CA GLY A 91 -17.02 -6.24 -16.17
C GLY A 91 -15.54 -6.63 -16.12
N LEU A 92 -14.93 -6.70 -14.92
CA LEU A 92 -13.54 -7.12 -14.76
C LEU A 92 -13.41 -8.63 -14.46
N GLY A 93 -12.30 -9.22 -14.92
CA GLY A 93 -11.88 -10.58 -14.59
C GLY A 93 -11.55 -10.77 -13.10
N ALA A 94 -11.38 -12.03 -12.68
CA ALA A 94 -11.21 -12.38 -11.27
C ALA A 94 -9.88 -11.89 -10.72
N LEU A 95 -8.79 -12.06 -11.47
CA LEU A 95 -7.44 -11.62 -11.09
C LEU A 95 -7.36 -10.10 -11.05
N THR A 96 -7.96 -9.43 -12.04
CA THR A 96 -8.01 -7.95 -12.10
C THR A 96 -8.78 -7.38 -10.90
N LYS A 97 -9.92 -7.99 -10.55
CA LYS A 97 -10.68 -7.64 -9.33
C LYS A 97 -9.86 -7.88 -8.08
N LYS A 98 -9.12 -8.99 -8.00
CA LYS A 98 -8.25 -9.30 -6.86
C LYS A 98 -7.19 -8.22 -6.68
N ALA A 99 -6.52 -7.81 -7.75
CA ALA A 99 -5.51 -6.74 -7.73
C ALA A 99 -6.09 -5.40 -7.26
N LEU A 100 -7.24 -4.97 -7.80
CA LEU A 100 -7.89 -3.72 -7.39
C LEU A 100 -8.41 -3.77 -5.94
N LYS A 101 -8.93 -4.91 -5.49
CA LYS A 101 -9.30 -5.09 -4.07
C LYS A 101 -8.08 -5.02 -3.15
N TYR A 102 -6.92 -5.50 -3.61
CA TYR A 102 -5.67 -5.39 -2.87
C TYR A 102 -5.28 -3.93 -2.64
N ILE A 103 -5.39 -3.08 -3.69
CA ILE A 103 -5.23 -1.63 -3.57
C ILE A 103 -6.17 -1.08 -2.49
N LYS A 104 -7.47 -1.43 -2.52
CA LYS A 104 -8.46 -0.92 -1.56
C LYS A 104 -8.04 -1.20 -0.12
N THR A 105 -7.63 -2.42 0.18
CA THR A 105 -7.21 -2.83 1.52
C THR A 105 -5.96 -2.07 1.97
N ASP A 106 -4.98 -1.94 1.08
CA ASP A 106 -3.72 -1.24 1.38
C ASP A 106 -3.95 0.26 1.62
N TYR A 107 -4.78 0.93 0.82
CA TYR A 107 -5.15 2.33 1.06
C TYR A 107 -5.92 2.52 2.37
N ALA A 108 -6.83 1.61 2.72
CA ALA A 108 -7.57 1.69 3.98
C ALA A 108 -6.63 1.58 5.18
N PHE A 109 -5.66 0.66 5.12
CA PHE A 109 -4.62 0.53 6.14
C PHE A 109 -3.77 1.80 6.25
N MET A 110 -3.23 2.30 5.14
CA MET A 110 -2.42 3.52 5.12
C MET A 110 -3.20 4.73 5.65
N PHE A 111 -4.46 4.89 5.25
CA PHE A 111 -5.32 5.97 5.72
C PHE A 111 -5.55 5.88 7.23
N SER A 112 -5.85 4.70 7.75
CA SER A 112 -6.04 4.50 9.19
C SER A 112 -4.76 4.83 9.98
N VAL A 113 -3.58 4.41 9.50
CA VAL A 113 -2.29 4.79 10.08
C VAL A 113 -2.14 6.32 10.11
N MET A 114 -2.38 6.99 8.98
CA MET A 114 -2.25 8.45 8.86
C MET A 114 -3.21 9.21 9.79
N GLU A 115 -4.48 8.78 9.86
CA GLU A 115 -5.47 9.37 10.76
C GLU A 115 -5.11 9.15 12.23
N SER A 116 -4.68 7.95 12.61
CA SER A 116 -4.17 7.69 13.96
C SER A 116 -2.97 8.56 14.30
N CYS A 117 -2.04 8.77 13.36
CA CYS A 117 -0.91 9.68 13.55
C CYS A 117 -1.38 11.12 13.77
N ASN A 118 -2.33 11.59 12.96
CA ASN A 118 -2.88 12.94 13.04
C ASN A 118 -3.60 13.18 14.39
N MET A 119 -4.48 12.26 14.80
CA MET A 119 -5.21 12.33 16.07
C MET A 119 -4.27 12.38 17.29
N ASN A 120 -3.15 11.66 17.21
CA ASN A 120 -2.18 11.58 18.31
C ASN A 120 -1.01 12.56 18.17
N LYS A 121 -1.01 13.42 17.15
CA LYS A 121 0.09 14.37 16.84
C LYS A 121 1.46 13.67 16.72
N LEU A 122 1.45 12.47 16.16
CA LEU A 122 2.65 11.67 15.92
C LEU A 122 3.08 11.79 14.45
N SER A 123 4.38 11.75 14.19
CA SER A 123 4.85 11.56 12.82
C SER A 123 4.60 10.11 12.38
N PRO A 124 4.18 9.85 11.13
CA PRO A 124 3.95 8.48 10.64
C PRO A 124 5.18 7.58 10.77
N GLY A 125 6.37 8.13 10.58
CA GLY A 125 7.62 7.40 10.76
C GLY A 125 7.83 6.93 12.21
N CYS A 126 7.59 7.81 13.19
CA CYS A 126 7.68 7.44 14.61
C CYS A 126 6.60 6.43 15.00
N TYR A 127 5.37 6.61 14.53
CA TYR A 127 4.26 5.69 14.82
C TYR A 127 4.51 4.29 14.25
N ILE A 128 4.94 4.19 12.99
CA ILE A 128 5.27 2.90 12.37
C ILE A 128 6.46 2.25 13.09
N LYS A 129 7.50 3.01 13.44
CA LYS A 129 8.66 2.50 14.19
C LYS A 129 8.23 1.93 15.55
N GLU A 130 7.40 2.65 16.27
CA GLU A 130 6.87 2.22 17.57
C GLU A 130 5.96 0.99 17.42
N LEU A 131 5.07 1.00 16.43
CA LEU A 131 4.19 -0.12 16.11
C LEU A 131 4.99 -1.39 15.81
N VAL A 132 6.00 -1.31 14.94
CA VAL A 132 6.89 -2.43 14.60
C VAL A 132 7.67 -2.89 15.84
N SER A 133 8.21 -1.97 16.63
CA SER A 133 8.92 -2.29 17.88
C SER A 133 8.03 -3.11 18.83
N ARG A 134 6.78 -2.68 19.02
CA ARG A 134 5.82 -3.39 19.88
C ARG A 134 5.36 -4.73 19.31
N LEU A 135 5.15 -4.81 17.99
CA LEU A 135 4.78 -6.06 17.31
C LEU A 135 5.90 -7.11 17.33
N THR A 136 7.15 -6.66 17.37
CA THR A 136 8.35 -7.52 17.39
C THR A 136 8.83 -7.86 18.81
N ALA A 137 8.27 -7.22 19.84
CA ALA A 137 8.49 -7.60 21.23
C ALA A 137 7.81 -8.95 21.54
N LYS A 138 8.48 -9.79 22.35
CA LYS A 138 8.07 -11.15 22.81
C LYS A 138 6.60 -11.24 23.29
N PRO A 139 5.99 -12.45 23.31
CA PRO A 139 4.63 -12.68 22.81
C PRO A 139 3.59 -11.82 23.52
N VAL A 140 3.26 -10.72 22.86
CA VAL A 140 2.12 -9.87 23.16
C VAL A 140 0.86 -10.68 22.86
N CYS A 141 -0.10 -10.73 23.79
CA CYS A 141 -1.32 -11.51 23.60
C CYS A 141 -2.14 -10.96 22.42
N THR A 142 -3.02 -11.77 21.83
CA THR A 142 -3.80 -11.37 20.66
C THR A 142 -4.65 -10.10 20.89
N ALA A 143 -5.12 -9.89 22.13
CA ALA A 143 -5.89 -8.70 22.52
C ALA A 143 -5.05 -7.42 22.54
N GLU A 144 -3.80 -7.50 22.99
CA GLU A 144 -2.87 -6.36 22.97
C GLU A 144 -2.43 -6.00 21.55
N LYS A 145 -2.31 -6.98 20.64
CA LYS A 145 -2.02 -6.73 19.22
C LYS A 145 -3.13 -5.94 18.52
N VAL A 146 -4.40 -6.19 18.87
CA VAL A 146 -5.55 -5.44 18.32
C VAL A 146 -5.55 -3.99 18.80
N ALA A 147 -5.13 -3.73 20.04
CA ALA A 147 -4.99 -2.37 20.57
C ALA A 147 -3.85 -1.57 19.92
N LEU A 148 -2.91 -2.25 19.26
CA LEU A 148 -1.83 -1.63 18.49
C LEU A 148 -2.23 -1.29 17.05
N LEU A 149 -3.33 -1.86 16.55
CA LEU A 149 -3.78 -1.57 15.20
C LEU A 149 -4.33 -0.13 15.14
N PRO A 150 -4.05 0.58 14.04
CA PRO A 150 -4.72 1.84 13.73
C PRO A 150 -6.22 1.69 13.93
N CYS A 151 -6.87 2.70 14.53
CA CYS A 151 -8.29 2.67 14.84
C CYS A 151 -9.06 2.31 13.56
N PHE A 152 -9.49 1.07 13.44
CA PHE A 152 -10.32 0.63 12.33
C PHE A 152 -11.61 1.44 12.44
N MET A 153 -11.84 2.33 11.48
CA MET A 153 -13.17 2.90 11.25
C MET A 153 -14.07 1.76 10.75
N GLN A 154 -14.57 0.93 11.67
CA GLN A 154 -15.70 0.06 11.43
C GLN A 154 -16.93 0.95 11.28
N LYS A 155 -17.60 0.84 10.14
CA LYS A 155 -19.04 1.07 10.03
C LYS A 155 -19.70 -0.26 9.75
#